data_AF-F6YQ38-F1
#
_entry.id   AF-F6YQ38-F1
#
_cell.length_a   1.000
_cell.length_b   1.000
_cell.length_c   1.000
_cell.angle_alpha   90.00
_cell.angle_beta   90.00
_cell.angle_gamma   90.00
#
_symmetry.space_group_name_H-M   'P 1'
#
loop_
_entity.id
_entity.type
_entity.pdbx_description
1 polymer ?
#
loop_
_entity_poly.entity_id
_entity_poly.type
_entity_poly.pdbx_seq_one_letter_code
_entity_poly.pdbx_strand_id
1 'polypeptide(L)'
;MNVSWLDSQATGKVSHYYIIKYKTHVPSEPRVRFLNSTTLYCVIHALRPYTMYEVTVRTVSGRRRSSWSMTESAITKQSKPTTPPTDLTVMDLNELTSVQLNWQPPDQPNGELNGYLVFYTTDPRHDIANWVIEPVVGDKLSTVIKGLTLDTQYYIKVLARNTIGVGPYS
;
A
#
# COMPACT_ATOMS: atom_id res chain seq x y z
N MET A 1 -3.18 -5.35 13.72
CA MET A 1 -4.60 -5.06 14.01
C MET A 1 -4.95 -5.72 15.34
N ASN A 2 -5.54 -4.98 16.29
CA ASN A 2 -6.03 -5.57 17.54
C ASN A 2 -7.47 -6.05 17.32
N VAL A 3 -7.75 -7.32 17.60
CA VAL A 3 -9.06 -7.95 17.48
C VAL A 3 -9.47 -8.42 18.86
N SER A 4 -10.64 -8.03 19.33
CA SER A 4 -11.19 -8.44 20.62
C SER A 4 -12.63 -8.92 20.47
N TRP A 5 -13.03 -9.85 21.33
CA TRP A 5 -14.38 -10.41 21.34
C TRP A 5 -14.87 -10.65 22.76
N LEU A 6 -16.18 -10.82 22.89
CA LEU A 6 -16.81 -11.19 24.16
C LEU A 6 -17.17 -12.67 24.13
N ASP A 7 -17.01 -13.34 25.27
CA ASP A 7 -17.44 -14.73 25.45
C ASP A 7 -18.36 -14.83 26.66
N SER A 8 -19.66 -14.98 26.41
CA SER A 8 -20.69 -15.15 27.44
C SER A 8 -20.77 -16.58 27.99
N GLN A 9 -20.02 -17.53 27.42
CA GLN A 9 -20.06 -18.95 27.79
C GLN A 9 -18.77 -19.47 28.44
N ALA A 10 -17.86 -18.57 28.82
CA ALA A 10 -16.62 -18.88 29.55
C ALA A 10 -16.94 -19.39 30.97
N THR A 11 -17.42 -20.63 31.06
CA THR A 11 -17.62 -21.35 32.33
C THR A 11 -16.28 -21.96 32.74
N GLY A 12 -15.79 -21.60 33.92
CA GLY A 12 -14.40 -21.77 34.38
C GLY A 12 -13.90 -23.20 34.61
N LYS A 13 -14.41 -24.21 33.89
CA LYS A 13 -14.06 -25.63 34.11
C LYS A 13 -13.47 -26.36 32.89
N VAL A 14 -13.39 -25.73 31.71
CA VAL A 14 -12.74 -26.33 30.52
C VAL A 14 -11.72 -25.36 29.95
N SER A 15 -10.51 -25.85 29.69
CA SER A 15 -9.50 -25.14 28.90
C SER A 15 -10.07 -24.88 27.51
N HIS A 16 -10.46 -23.64 27.26
CA HIS A 16 -10.94 -23.20 25.96
C HIS A 16 -9.94 -22.23 25.34
N TYR A 17 -9.90 -22.23 24.01
CA TYR A 17 -9.14 -21.27 23.23
C TYR A 17 -9.97 -20.82 22.03
N TYR A 18 -9.57 -19.71 21.44
CA TYR A 18 -10.24 -19.07 20.33
C TYR A 18 -9.44 -19.30 19.06
N ILE A 19 -10.16 -19.53 17.97
CA ILE A 19 -9.58 -19.56 16.63
C ILE A 19 -10.07 -18.32 15.89
N ILE A 20 -9.12 -17.50 15.48
CA ILE A 20 -9.34 -16.30 14.69
C ILE A 20 -9.06 -16.69 13.24
N LYS A 21 -10.02 -16.47 12.36
CA LYS A 21 -9.90 -16.66 10.91
C LYS A 21 -9.95 -15.28 10.25
N TYR A 22 -8.95 -14.98 9.43
CA TYR A 22 -8.89 -13.72 8.69
C TYR A 22 -8.41 -13.90 7.25
N LYS A 23 -8.82 -12.99 6.38
CA LYS A 23 -8.37 -12.92 4.97
C LYS A 23 -8.39 -11.48 4.47
N THR A 24 -7.55 -11.19 3.49
CA THR A 24 -7.56 -9.92 2.76
C THR A 24 -8.51 -9.98 1.56
N HIS A 25 -8.99 -8.83 1.11
CA HIS A 25 -9.71 -8.67 -0.17
C HIS A 25 -8.77 -8.52 -1.37
N VAL A 26 -7.45 -8.47 -1.16
CA VAL A 26 -6.46 -8.39 -2.24
C VAL A 26 -6.54 -9.66 -3.12
N PRO A 27 -6.87 -9.54 -4.41
CA PRO A 27 -7.07 -10.71 -5.29
C PRO A 27 -5.83 -11.60 -5.44
N SER A 28 -4.63 -11.00 -5.37
CA SER A 28 -3.36 -11.73 -5.45
C SER A 28 -2.99 -12.50 -4.17
N GLU A 29 -3.70 -12.30 -3.07
CA GLU A 29 -3.49 -13.00 -1.79
C GLU A 29 -4.78 -13.60 -1.21
N PRO A 30 -5.46 -14.52 -1.90
CA PRO A 30 -6.78 -15.01 -1.49
C PRO A 30 -6.76 -15.95 -0.28
N ARG A 31 -5.57 -16.23 0.27
CA ARG A 31 -5.37 -17.29 1.24
C ARG A 31 -5.91 -16.88 2.62
N VAL A 32 -6.81 -17.70 3.16
CA VAL A 32 -7.30 -17.58 4.54
C VAL A 32 -6.18 -17.93 5.53
N ARG A 33 -6.15 -17.21 6.65
CA ARG A 33 -5.18 -17.37 7.74
C ARG A 33 -5.90 -17.63 9.05
N PHE A 34 -5.21 -18.31 9.95
CA PHE A 34 -5.73 -18.68 11.27
C PHE A 34 -4.72 -18.36 12.36
N LEU A 35 -5.23 -17.90 13.51
CA LEU A 35 -4.47 -17.74 14.73
C LEU A 35 -5.23 -18.36 15.89
N ASN A 36 -4.51 -18.83 16.89
CA ASN A 36 -5.09 -19.29 18.15
C ASN A 36 -4.79 -18.27 19.25
N SER A 37 -5.76 -18.02 20.12
CA SER A 37 -5.56 -17.22 21.33
C SER A 37 -6.25 -17.87 22.51
N THR A 38 -5.67 -17.80 23.70
CA THR A 38 -6.32 -18.20 24.96
C THR A 38 -6.96 -17.01 25.68
N THR A 39 -6.72 -15.79 25.21
CA THR A 39 -7.31 -14.56 25.75
C THR A 39 -8.47 -14.10 24.87
N LEU A 40 -9.24 -13.12 25.34
CA LEU A 40 -10.37 -12.51 24.62
C LEU A 40 -9.94 -11.47 23.56
N TYR A 41 -8.65 -11.44 23.24
CA TYR A 41 -8.11 -10.57 22.20
C TYR A 41 -6.93 -11.25 21.49
N CYS A 42 -6.58 -10.72 20.32
CA CYS A 42 -5.42 -11.16 19.56
C CYS A 42 -4.91 -10.00 18.72
N VAL A 43 -3.58 -9.89 18.62
CA VAL A 43 -2.94 -8.94 17.70
C VAL A 43 -2.50 -9.68 16.45
N ILE A 44 -3.08 -9.28 15.31
CA ILE A 44 -2.67 -9.77 14.00
C ILE A 44 -1.54 -8.88 13.47
N HIS A 45 -0.38 -9.48 13.21
CA HIS A 45 0.83 -8.82 12.73
C HIS A 45 1.02 -9.01 11.22
N ALA A 46 2.01 -8.29 10.66
CA ALA A 46 2.43 -8.42 9.25
C ALA A 46 1.28 -8.30 8.23
N LEU A 47 0.35 -7.37 8.49
CA LEU A 47 -0.73 -7.04 7.58
C LEU A 47 -0.26 -6.03 6.53
N ARG A 48 -0.82 -6.10 5.33
CA ARG A 48 -0.59 -5.09 4.29
C ARG A 48 -1.18 -3.75 4.74
N PRO A 49 -0.49 -2.62 4.53
CA PRO A 49 -1.06 -1.29 4.75
C PRO A 49 -2.26 -1.01 3.84
N TYR A 50 -3.14 -0.10 4.27
CA TYR A 50 -4.32 0.35 3.52
C TYR A 50 -5.10 -0.77 2.82
N THR A 51 -5.31 -1.87 3.54
CA THR A 51 -5.90 -3.10 2.99
C THR A 51 -7.07 -3.54 3.86
N MET A 52 -8.17 -3.90 3.21
CA MET A 52 -9.36 -4.42 3.89
C MET A 52 -9.17 -5.90 4.27
N TYR A 53 -9.39 -6.20 5.54
CA TYR A 53 -9.39 -7.55 6.08
C TYR A 53 -10.75 -7.89 6.68
N GLU A 54 -11.20 -9.11 6.42
CA GLU A 54 -12.33 -9.73 7.13
C GLU A 54 -11.80 -10.63 8.23
N VAL A 55 -12.43 -10.57 9.40
CA VAL A 55 -12.07 -11.33 10.60
C VAL A 55 -13.31 -11.99 11.19
N THR A 56 -13.16 -13.25 11.59
CA THR A 56 -14.19 -14.03 12.31
C THR A 56 -13.52 -14.83 13.42
N VAL A 57 -14.22 -15.05 14.51
CA VAL A 57 -13.70 -15.77 15.67
C VAL A 57 -14.65 -16.91 16.02
N ARG A 58 -14.11 -18.02 16.53
CA ARG A 58 -14.91 -19.07 17.16
C ARG A 58 -14.21 -19.63 18.39
N THR A 59 -14.99 -20.18 19.30
CA THR A 59 -14.48 -20.81 20.51
C THR A 59 -14.23 -22.30 20.28
N VAL A 60 -13.25 -22.85 20.99
CA VAL A 60 -12.93 -24.28 21.02
C VAL A 60 -12.80 -24.70 22.48
N SER A 61 -13.60 -25.67 22.89
CA SER A 61 -13.65 -26.20 24.26
C SER A 61 -13.53 -27.72 24.20
N GLY A 62 -12.33 -28.24 24.50
CA GLY A 62 -11.99 -29.64 24.27
C GLY A 62 -12.17 -30.05 22.81
N ARG A 63 -13.06 -31.02 22.54
CA ARG A 63 -13.38 -31.47 21.17
C ARG A 63 -14.50 -30.65 20.49
N ARG A 64 -15.18 -29.77 21.23
CA ARG A 64 -16.30 -28.96 20.74
C ARG A 64 -15.80 -27.65 20.14
N ARG A 65 -16.46 -27.21 19.06
CA ARG A 65 -16.19 -25.95 18.37
C ARG A 65 -17.52 -25.20 18.22
N SER A 66 -17.56 -23.91 18.52
CA SER A 66 -18.73 -23.10 18.22
C SER A 66 -18.86 -22.87 16.71
N SER A 67 -20.01 -22.37 16.28
CA SER A 67 -20.12 -21.66 14.99
C SER A 67 -19.16 -20.46 14.97
N TRP A 68 -18.82 -20.01 13.76
CA TRP A 68 -18.12 -18.74 13.59
C TRP A 68 -19.01 -17.58 14.03
N SER A 69 -18.39 -16.54 14.57
CA SER A 69 -19.02 -15.24 14.80
C SER A 69 -19.50 -14.62 13.47
N MET A 70 -20.22 -13.51 13.58
CA MET A 70 -20.38 -12.58 12.47
C MET A 70 -19.00 -12.16 11.93
N THR A 71 -18.93 -11.91 10.62
CA THR A 71 -17.74 -11.39 9.96
C THR A 71 -17.65 -9.90 10.20
N GLU A 72 -16.54 -9.46 10.78
CA GLU A 72 -16.20 -8.06 10.94
C GLU A 72 -15.12 -7.67 9.94
N SER A 73 -15.21 -6.45 9.40
CA SER A 73 -14.26 -5.94 8.41
C SER A 73 -13.56 -4.69 8.92
N ALA A 74 -12.27 -4.57 8.63
CA ALA A 74 -11.51 -3.36 8.94
C ALA A 74 -10.42 -3.09 7.90
N ILE A 75 -10.07 -1.81 7.74
CA ILE A 75 -8.98 -1.36 6.88
C ILE A 75 -7.76 -1.06 7.76
N THR A 76 -6.60 -1.57 7.37
CA THR A 76 -5.33 -1.26 8.04
C THR A 76 -4.88 0.18 7.78
N LYS A 77 -4.03 0.72 8.66
CA LYS A 77 -3.50 2.09 8.52
C LYS A 77 -2.74 2.26 7.20
N GLN A 78 -2.75 3.48 6.68
CA GLN A 78 -1.92 3.87 5.55
C GLN A 78 -0.43 3.83 5.93
N SER A 79 0.42 3.64 4.92
CA SER A 79 1.88 3.77 5.00
C SER A 79 2.38 4.49 3.74
N LYS A 80 3.65 4.85 3.68
CA LYS A 80 4.25 5.41 2.46
C LYS A 80 4.17 4.39 1.31
N PRO A 81 4.10 4.83 0.05
CA PRO A 81 4.25 3.93 -1.09
C PRO A 81 5.58 3.17 -0.97
N THR A 82 5.58 1.87 -1.23
CA THR A 82 6.79 1.02 -1.09
C THR A 82 7.38 0.58 -2.41
N THR A 83 6.64 0.77 -3.51
CA THR A 83 7.11 0.53 -4.88
C THR A 83 7.07 1.85 -5.65
N PRO A 84 7.93 2.03 -6.66
CA PRO A 84 7.90 3.23 -7.50
C PRO A 84 6.74 3.15 -8.51
N PRO A 85 6.40 4.27 -9.17
CA PRO A 85 5.61 4.25 -10.40
C PRO A 85 6.24 3.33 -11.44
N THR A 86 5.42 2.65 -12.24
CA THR A 86 5.85 1.69 -13.26
C THR A 86 5.64 2.25 -14.67
N ASP A 87 6.18 1.58 -15.69
CA ASP A 87 5.96 1.87 -17.10
C ASP A 87 6.18 3.34 -17.49
N LEU A 88 7.26 3.96 -16.97
CA LEU A 88 7.65 5.31 -17.35
C LEU A 88 8.04 5.33 -18.83
N THR A 89 7.30 6.12 -19.61
CA THR A 89 7.49 6.32 -21.04
C THR A 89 7.67 7.80 -21.34
N VAL A 90 8.52 8.09 -22.33
CA VAL A 90 8.78 9.44 -22.82
C VAL A 90 8.26 9.50 -24.25
N MET A 91 7.47 10.53 -24.56
CA MET A 91 6.97 10.80 -25.90
C MET A 91 7.40 12.22 -26.31
N ASP A 92 7.99 12.31 -27.49
CA ASP A 92 8.29 13.60 -28.09
C ASP A 92 6.98 14.30 -28.48
N LEU A 93 6.93 15.60 -28.22
CA LEU A 93 5.87 16.45 -28.71
C LEU A 93 6.34 17.11 -30.02
N ASN A 94 5.41 17.64 -30.82
CA ASN A 94 5.75 18.46 -31.99
C ASN A 94 6.40 19.83 -31.61
N GLU A 95 6.82 19.97 -30.35
CA GLU A 95 7.50 21.12 -29.77
C GLU A 95 8.95 20.73 -29.46
N LEU A 96 9.91 21.50 -29.97
CA LEU A 96 11.34 21.16 -29.92
C LEU A 96 11.95 21.13 -28.51
N THR A 97 11.32 21.77 -27.53
CA THR A 97 11.87 21.96 -26.16
C THR A 97 10.94 21.39 -25.09
N SER A 98 10.09 20.42 -25.44
CA SER A 98 9.20 19.77 -24.50
C SER A 98 9.02 18.28 -24.78
N VAL A 99 8.80 17.52 -23.72
CA VAL A 99 8.53 16.08 -23.78
C VAL A 99 7.36 15.74 -22.87
N GLN A 100 6.54 14.77 -23.27
CA GLN A 100 5.49 14.22 -22.43
C GLN A 100 5.98 12.95 -21.75
N LEU A 101 5.81 12.90 -20.43
CA LEU A 101 6.02 11.72 -19.61
C LEU A 101 4.69 11.07 -19.30
N ASN A 102 4.64 9.74 -19.35
CA ASN A 102 3.51 8.94 -18.87
C ASN A 102 4.03 7.79 -18.01
N TRP A 103 3.27 7.40 -16.99
CA TRP A 103 3.61 6.28 -16.11
C TRP A 103 2.34 5.57 -15.63
N GLN A 104 2.51 4.47 -14.91
CA GLN A 104 1.46 3.78 -14.18
C GLN A 104 1.64 3.96 -12.67
N PRO A 105 0.56 3.84 -11.87
CA PRO A 105 0.66 3.89 -10.42
C PRO A 105 1.59 2.82 -9.86
N PRO A 106 2.18 3.02 -8.67
CA PRO A 106 2.91 1.97 -7.97
C PRO A 106 2.01 0.79 -7.62
N ASP A 107 2.56 -0.44 -7.68
CA ASP A 107 1.87 -1.67 -7.26
C ASP A 107 1.44 -1.65 -5.78
N GLN A 108 2.22 -0.96 -4.93
CA GLN A 108 2.01 -0.84 -3.49
C GLN A 108 1.93 0.64 -3.07
N PRO A 109 0.80 1.32 -3.38
CA PRO A 109 0.60 2.72 -3.01
C PRO A 109 0.41 2.88 -1.50
N ASN A 110 -0.02 1.82 -0.80
CA ASN A 110 -0.19 1.73 0.65
C ASN A 110 -1.05 2.86 1.27
N GLY A 111 -1.89 3.49 0.46
CA GLY A 111 -2.66 4.67 0.79
C GLY A 111 -3.21 5.33 -0.48
N GLU A 112 -3.99 6.38 -0.30
CA GLU A 112 -4.49 7.18 -1.42
C GLU A 112 -3.39 8.12 -1.91
N LEU A 113 -3.00 7.99 -3.18
CA LEU A 113 -2.01 8.86 -3.79
C LEU A 113 -2.57 10.28 -3.92
N ASN A 114 -1.73 11.27 -3.59
CA ASN A 114 -2.06 12.69 -3.71
C ASN A 114 -1.08 13.45 -4.63
N GLY A 115 -0.24 12.70 -5.35
CA GLY A 115 0.62 13.24 -6.39
C GLY A 115 1.80 12.35 -6.73
N TYR A 116 2.60 12.88 -7.64
CA TYR A 116 3.90 12.35 -8.05
C TYR A 116 4.93 13.48 -8.02
N LEU A 117 6.20 13.13 -7.87
CA LEU A 117 7.32 14.05 -8.04
C LEU A 117 8.19 13.54 -9.17
N VAL A 118 8.36 14.38 -10.20
CA VAL A 118 9.22 14.11 -11.34
C VAL A 118 10.54 14.84 -11.14
N PHE A 119 11.62 14.10 -11.16
CA PHE A 119 12.99 14.60 -11.03
C PHE A 119 13.67 14.51 -12.38
N TYR A 120 14.36 15.58 -12.79
CA TYR A 120 15.16 15.53 -14.02
C TYR A 120 16.46 16.35 -13.93
N THR A 121 17.48 15.88 -14.65
CA THR A 121 18.81 16.51 -14.72
C THR A 121 19.50 16.21 -16.05
N THR A 122 20.50 17.01 -16.41
CA THR A 122 21.43 16.72 -17.50
C THR A 122 22.67 15.96 -17.03
N ASP A 123 22.96 15.95 -15.72
CA ASP A 123 24.07 15.22 -15.13
C ASP A 123 23.58 14.35 -13.95
N PRO A 124 23.50 13.01 -14.15
CA PRO A 124 22.97 12.08 -13.16
C PRO A 124 23.93 11.81 -12.00
N ARG A 125 25.15 12.37 -12.05
CA ARG A 125 26.14 12.26 -10.96
C ARG A 125 25.84 13.22 -9.81
N HIS A 126 25.04 14.26 -10.06
CA HIS A 126 24.57 15.14 -8.99
C HIS A 126 23.69 14.37 -8.01
N ASP A 127 23.79 14.74 -6.73
CA ASP A 127 22.84 14.31 -5.71
C ASP A 127 21.40 14.61 -6.18
N ILE A 128 20.47 13.68 -5.93
CA ILE A 128 19.07 13.78 -6.33
C ILE A 128 18.39 15.05 -5.77
N ALA A 129 18.89 15.58 -4.64
CA ALA A 129 18.41 16.83 -4.05
C ALA A 129 18.71 18.06 -4.92
N ASN A 130 19.66 17.96 -5.85
CA ASN A 130 20.03 19.03 -6.79
C ASN A 130 19.36 18.86 -8.16
N TRP A 131 18.59 17.79 -8.40
CA TRP A 131 17.82 17.64 -9.62
C TRP A 131 16.64 18.60 -9.63
N VAL A 132 16.17 18.99 -10.81
CA VAL A 132 14.96 19.81 -10.92
C VAL A 132 13.75 18.95 -10.55
N ILE A 133 12.83 19.51 -9.75
CA ILE A 133 11.65 18.80 -9.25
C ILE A 133 10.40 19.45 -9.84
N GLU A 134 9.62 18.67 -10.58
CA GLU A 134 8.30 19.04 -11.10
C GLU A 134 7.20 18.26 -10.35
N PRO A 135 6.41 18.91 -9.48
CA PRO A 135 5.34 18.24 -8.74
C PRO A 135 4.09 18.05 -9.59
N VAL A 136 3.56 16.83 -9.60
CA VAL A 136 2.30 16.48 -10.25
C VAL A 136 1.25 16.25 -9.18
N VAL A 137 0.19 17.06 -9.17
CA VAL A 137 -0.85 17.03 -8.14
C VAL A 137 -1.97 16.06 -8.53
N GLY A 138 -2.44 15.28 -7.54
CA GLY A 138 -3.58 14.38 -7.69
C GLY A 138 -3.18 13.02 -8.24
N ASP A 139 -4.06 12.44 -9.05
CA ASP A 139 -3.96 11.09 -9.62
C ASP A 139 -3.49 11.09 -11.10
N LYS A 140 -3.04 12.25 -11.61
CA LYS A 140 -2.53 12.36 -12.98
C LYS A 140 -1.35 11.42 -13.20
N LEU A 141 -1.41 10.69 -14.30
CA LEU A 141 -0.40 9.71 -14.73
C LEU A 141 0.49 10.21 -15.87
N SER A 142 0.44 11.50 -16.13
CA SER A 142 1.27 12.15 -17.14
C SER A 142 1.57 13.59 -16.78
N THR A 143 2.69 14.09 -17.31
CA THR A 143 3.05 15.50 -17.27
C THR A 143 3.88 15.89 -18.48
N VAL A 144 3.98 17.18 -18.77
CA VAL A 144 4.83 17.73 -19.83
C VAL A 144 5.94 18.54 -19.19
N ILE A 145 7.19 18.15 -19.46
CA ILE A 145 8.35 18.97 -19.09
C ILE A 145 8.63 19.91 -20.26
N LYS A 146 8.78 21.20 -19.97
CA LYS A 146 9.02 22.27 -20.96
C LYS A 146 10.33 22.98 -20.67
N GLY A 147 10.83 23.72 -21.67
CA GLY A 147 12.04 24.53 -21.54
C GLY A 147 13.32 23.70 -21.51
N LEU A 148 13.29 22.53 -22.13
CA LEU A 148 14.47 21.68 -22.29
C LEU A 148 15.44 22.28 -23.31
N THR A 149 16.73 22.08 -23.10
CA THR A 149 17.74 22.46 -24.09
C THR A 149 17.79 21.45 -25.23
N LEU A 150 17.91 21.96 -26.46
CA LEU A 150 18.02 21.14 -27.66
C LEU A 150 19.28 20.27 -27.61
N ASP A 151 19.20 19.10 -28.25
CA ASP A 151 20.32 18.15 -28.38
C ASP A 151 20.99 17.81 -27.02
N THR A 152 20.19 17.79 -25.95
CA THR A 152 20.67 17.56 -24.59
C THR A 152 20.00 16.31 -24.02
N GLN A 153 20.80 15.38 -23.55
CA GLN A 153 20.29 14.19 -22.87
C GLN A 153 19.87 14.53 -21.43
N TYR A 154 18.65 14.16 -21.07
CA TYR A 154 18.12 14.27 -19.72
C TYR A 154 17.92 12.89 -19.09
N TYR A 155 18.08 12.84 -17.77
CA TYR A 155 17.80 11.67 -16.94
C TYR A 155 16.60 11.99 -16.07
N ILE A 156 15.64 11.06 -15.99
CA ILE A 156 14.34 11.29 -15.36
C ILE A 156 14.08 10.19 -14.34
N LYS A 157 13.55 10.58 -13.18
CA LYS A 157 13.03 9.68 -12.16
C LYS A 157 11.67 10.15 -11.69
N VAL A 158 10.77 9.23 -11.36
CA VAL A 158 9.46 9.56 -10.80
C VAL A 158 9.26 8.79 -9.51
N LEU A 159 8.65 9.43 -8.51
CA LEU A 159 8.16 8.75 -7.31
C LEU A 159 6.72 9.14 -7.03
N ALA A 160 6.01 8.25 -6.33
CA ALA A 160 4.64 8.49 -5.87
C ALA A 160 4.63 9.08 -4.46
N ARG A 161 3.60 9.86 -4.13
CA ARG A 161 3.37 10.37 -2.77
C ARG A 161 1.92 10.19 -2.33
N ASN A 162 1.75 9.98 -1.03
CA ASN A 162 0.46 10.00 -0.34
C ASN A 162 0.54 10.89 0.92
N THR A 163 -0.51 10.86 1.75
CA THR A 163 -0.58 11.67 2.98
C THR A 163 0.43 11.26 4.05
N ILE A 164 1.00 10.05 3.98
CA ILE A 164 2.00 9.54 4.91
C ILE A 164 3.44 9.89 4.44
N GLY A 165 3.65 10.03 3.13
CA GLY A 165 4.92 10.50 2.58
C GLY A 165 5.19 10.03 1.16
N VAL A 166 6.48 10.03 0.79
CA VAL A 166 6.97 9.67 -0.55
C VAL A 166 7.44 8.21 -0.60
N GLY A 167 7.30 7.60 -1.78
CA GLY A 167 7.83 6.29 -2.10
C GLY A 167 9.24 6.33 -2.71
N PRO A 168 9.76 5.18 -3.17
CA PRO A 168 11.05 5.10 -3.85
C PRO A 168 10.99 5.69 -5.27
N TYR A 169 12.16 6.01 -5.81
CA TYR A 169 12.34 6.43 -7.21
C TYR A 169 12.19 5.25 -8.17
N SER A 170 11.64 5.51 -9.36
CA SER A 170 11.68 4.61 -10.54
C SER A 170 13.09 4.34 -11.02
#